data_AF-A0A5K4F5Y0-F1
#
_entry.id   AF-A0A5K4F5Y0-F1
#
_cell.length_a   1.000
_cell.length_b   1.000
_cell.length_c   1.000
_cell.angle_alpha   90.00
_cell.angle_beta   90.00
_cell.angle_gamma   90.00
#
_symmetry.space_group_name_H-M   'P 1'
#
loop_
_entity.id
_entity.type
_entity.pdbx_description
1 polymer ?
#
loop_
_entity_poly.entity_id
_entity_poly.type
_entity_poly.pdbx_seq_one_letter_code
_entity_poly.pdbx_strand_id
1 'polypeptide(L)'
;MYARSDFARAHIFKHCPEACISSAYRLPLILRELFSYQSDFICLQEVDRWVYDKYLLNALRSYRNMDGIFLAKRAVITDPNDPTKVKVDTEKEKGEGCAIFYCRTRFELVSECGLPSILHYASNVPFLSTMLNNFNSTTLSHGSTGHSFGEENTETHIQKSLSQCLISGVFREKSTTSQSPLLIVSNAHFYFHPSASPIRIIQARTVRHYLSKLAMGYRQSDKQ
;
A
#
# COMPACT_ATOMS: atom_id res chain seq x y z
N MET A 1 -4.43 -12.29 6.69
CA MET A 1 -4.70 -12.23 8.15
C MET A 1 -6.12 -11.75 8.49
N TYR A 2 -6.68 -10.76 7.77
CA TYR A 2 -7.97 -10.13 8.12
C TYR A 2 -9.24 -10.98 7.93
N ALA A 3 -9.33 -11.72 6.83
CA ALA A 3 -10.50 -12.55 6.56
C ALA A 3 -10.71 -13.71 7.56
N ARG A 4 -9.70 -14.02 8.39
CA ARG A 4 -9.74 -15.13 9.35
C ARG A 4 -10.22 -14.73 10.75
N SER A 5 -10.37 -13.44 11.05
CA SER A 5 -10.82 -13.03 12.39
C SER A 5 -12.28 -13.41 12.61
N ASP A 6 -12.63 -13.74 13.85
CA ASP A 6 -14.02 -14.06 14.23
C ASP A 6 -14.94 -12.89 13.92
N PHE A 7 -14.47 -11.67 14.16
CA PHE A 7 -15.18 -10.45 13.78
C PHE A 7 -15.48 -10.40 12.28
N ALA A 8 -14.47 -10.62 11.42
CA ALA A 8 -14.65 -10.55 9.97
C ALA A 8 -15.63 -11.61 9.49
N ARG A 9 -15.53 -12.84 9.99
CA ARG A 9 -16.46 -13.92 9.66
C ARG A 9 -17.89 -13.62 10.10
N ALA A 10 -18.06 -13.16 11.33
CA ALA A 10 -19.39 -12.95 11.93
C ALA A 10 -20.09 -11.67 11.42
N HIS A 11 -19.34 -10.64 11.00
CA HIS A 11 -19.91 -9.32 10.69
C HIS A 11 -19.68 -8.88 9.25
N ILE A 12 -18.48 -9.07 8.70
CA ILE A 12 -18.13 -8.58 7.36
C ILE A 12 -18.55 -9.59 6.28
N PHE A 13 -18.21 -10.86 6.48
CA PHE A 13 -18.39 -11.94 5.51
C PHE A 13 -19.46 -12.95 5.93
N LYS A 14 -20.42 -12.55 6.76
CA LYS A 14 -21.46 -13.44 7.32
C LYS A 14 -22.28 -14.22 6.27
N HIS A 15 -22.35 -13.68 5.06
CA HIS A 15 -23.06 -14.26 3.92
C HIS A 15 -22.21 -15.28 3.14
N CYS A 16 -20.90 -15.36 3.39
CA CYS A 16 -19.96 -16.23 2.70
C CYS A 16 -19.74 -17.51 3.53
N PRO A 17 -19.89 -18.71 2.94
CA PRO A 17 -19.58 -19.96 3.62
C PRO A 17 -18.14 -19.97 4.12
N GLU A 18 -17.92 -20.49 5.34
CA GLU A 18 -16.59 -20.48 5.98
C GLU A 18 -15.50 -21.17 5.13
N ALA A 19 -15.86 -22.28 4.49
CA ALA A 19 -14.97 -23.00 3.57
C ALA A 19 -14.47 -22.10 2.42
N CYS A 20 -15.31 -21.18 1.94
CA CYS A 20 -14.98 -20.23 0.86
C CYS A 20 -14.12 -19.05 1.34
N ILE A 21 -14.12 -18.73 2.64
CA ILE A 21 -13.27 -17.67 3.23
C ILE A 21 -11.82 -18.17 3.42
N SER A 22 -11.64 -19.48 3.55
CA SER A 22 -10.32 -20.10 3.73
C SER A 22 -9.33 -19.69 2.63
N SER A 23 -8.09 -19.38 3.02
CA SER A 23 -7.02 -19.10 2.06
C SER A 23 -6.74 -20.29 1.14
N ALA A 24 -6.92 -21.53 1.65
CA ALA A 24 -6.76 -22.73 0.84
C ALA A 24 -7.75 -22.81 -0.33
N TYR A 25 -8.93 -22.18 -0.18
CA TYR A 25 -9.91 -22.07 -1.25
C TYR A 25 -9.68 -20.85 -2.13
N ARG A 26 -9.43 -19.67 -1.53
CA ARG A 26 -9.30 -18.41 -2.27
C ARG A 26 -8.01 -18.32 -3.10
N LEU A 27 -6.88 -18.78 -2.58
CA LEU A 27 -5.58 -18.60 -3.25
C LEU A 27 -5.48 -19.30 -4.61
N PRO A 28 -5.99 -20.53 -4.80
CA PRO A 28 -6.07 -21.14 -6.14
C PRO A 28 -6.94 -20.33 -7.11
N LEU A 29 -8.06 -19.77 -6.65
CA LEU A 29 -8.95 -18.96 -7.48
C LEU A 29 -8.31 -17.63 -7.89
N ILE A 30 -7.70 -16.93 -6.94
CA ILE A 30 -6.94 -15.70 -7.19
C ILE A 30 -5.81 -15.99 -8.18
N LEU A 31 -5.04 -17.06 -7.99
CA LEU A 31 -3.95 -17.40 -8.91
C LEU A 31 -4.45 -17.69 -10.33
N ARG A 32 -5.56 -18.43 -10.45
CA ARG A 32 -6.20 -18.70 -11.75
C ARG A 32 -6.63 -17.40 -12.44
N GLU A 33 -7.22 -16.47 -11.69
CA GLU A 33 -7.60 -15.15 -12.20
C GLU A 33 -6.38 -14.36 -12.68
N LEU A 34 -5.32 -14.27 -11.86
CA LEU A 34 -4.07 -13.58 -12.24
C LEU A 34 -3.42 -14.18 -13.50
N PHE A 35 -3.48 -15.51 -13.65
CA PHE A 35 -2.99 -16.18 -14.86
C PHE A 35 -3.80 -15.83 -16.09
N SER A 36 -5.12 -15.71 -15.96
CA SER A 36 -6.05 -15.47 -17.07
C SER A 36 -5.88 -14.09 -17.71
N TYR A 37 -5.46 -13.07 -16.94
CA TYR A 37 -5.34 -11.70 -17.46
C TYR A 37 -4.16 -11.48 -18.41
N GLN A 38 -3.19 -12.41 -18.45
CA GLN A 38 -2.00 -12.29 -19.31
C GLN A 38 -1.25 -10.94 -19.17
N SER A 39 -1.34 -10.29 -17.99
CA SER A 39 -0.80 -8.95 -17.77
C SER A 39 0.73 -8.90 -17.76
N ASP A 40 1.28 -7.77 -18.21
CA ASP A 40 2.71 -7.45 -18.08
C ASP A 40 3.07 -6.97 -16.68
N PHE A 41 2.14 -6.25 -16.03
CA PHE A 41 2.26 -5.79 -14.66
C PHE A 41 1.02 -6.20 -13.86
N ILE A 42 1.23 -6.61 -12.61
CA ILE A 42 0.15 -6.92 -11.67
C ILE A 42 0.45 -6.20 -10.35
N CYS A 43 -0.41 -5.27 -9.94
CA CYS A 43 -0.30 -4.55 -8.68
C CYS A 43 -1.36 -5.07 -7.70
N LEU A 44 -0.93 -5.69 -6.59
CA LEU A 44 -1.82 -6.27 -5.59
C LEU A 44 -1.71 -5.56 -4.25
N GLN A 45 -2.83 -5.42 -3.54
CA GLN A 45 -2.89 -4.93 -2.16
C GLN A 45 -3.39 -6.05 -1.24
N GLU A 46 -3.21 -5.88 0.07
CA GLU A 46 -3.58 -6.87 1.11
C GLU A 46 -2.88 -8.23 0.93
N VAL A 47 -1.65 -8.21 0.43
CA VAL A 47 -0.88 -9.43 0.22
C VAL A 47 -0.18 -9.80 1.52
N ASP A 48 -0.59 -10.89 2.17
CA ASP A 48 0.14 -11.44 3.31
C ASP A 48 1.58 -11.81 2.87
N ARG A 49 2.60 -11.53 3.69
CA ARG A 49 4.03 -11.75 3.37
C ARG A 49 4.31 -13.18 2.91
N TRP A 50 3.74 -14.16 3.60
CA TRP A 50 3.91 -15.58 3.25
C TRP A 50 3.23 -15.94 1.92
N VAL A 51 2.10 -15.29 1.59
CA VAL A 51 1.41 -15.47 0.30
C VAL A 51 2.27 -14.91 -0.82
N TYR A 52 2.92 -13.76 -0.61
CA TYR A 52 3.89 -13.23 -1.55
C TYR A 52 5.08 -14.18 -1.75
N ASP A 53 5.85 -14.46 -0.69
CA ASP A 53 7.12 -15.18 -0.77
C ASP A 53 6.99 -16.64 -1.22
N LYS A 54 5.97 -17.34 -0.70
CA LYS A 54 5.87 -18.80 -0.84
C LYS A 54 4.90 -19.24 -1.92
N TYR A 55 3.92 -18.39 -2.26
CA TYR A 55 2.86 -18.77 -3.19
C TYR A 55 2.90 -17.96 -4.49
N LEU A 56 2.57 -16.67 -4.45
CA LEU A 56 2.40 -15.85 -5.66
C LEU A 56 3.70 -15.67 -6.43
N LEU A 57 4.80 -15.31 -5.76
CA LEU A 57 6.07 -15.06 -6.42
C LEU A 57 6.59 -16.31 -7.13
N ASN A 58 6.54 -17.47 -6.46
CA ASN A 58 6.99 -18.74 -7.04
C ASN A 58 6.11 -19.17 -8.22
N ALA A 59 4.79 -19.04 -8.10
CA ALA A 59 3.87 -19.41 -9.18
C ALA A 59 4.01 -18.49 -10.39
N LEU A 60 4.03 -17.17 -10.20
CA LEU A 60 4.15 -16.19 -11.29
C LEU A 60 5.53 -16.26 -11.96
N ARG A 61 6.61 -16.51 -11.22
CA ARG A 61 7.94 -16.77 -11.79
C ARG A 61 7.94 -18.01 -12.67
N SER A 62 7.38 -19.12 -12.17
CA SER A 62 7.44 -20.42 -12.84
C SER A 62 6.58 -20.48 -14.11
N TYR A 63 5.37 -19.92 -14.08
CA TYR A 63 4.38 -20.11 -15.14
C TYR A 63 4.18 -18.89 -16.04
N ARG A 64 4.57 -17.69 -15.60
CA ARG A 64 4.33 -16.43 -16.33
C ARG A 64 5.60 -15.63 -16.61
N ASN A 65 6.76 -16.15 -16.22
CA ASN A 65 8.06 -15.46 -16.30
C ASN A 65 8.02 -14.04 -15.70
N MET A 66 7.25 -13.86 -14.63
CA MET A 66 7.17 -12.60 -13.92
C MET A 66 8.08 -12.61 -12.70
N ASP A 67 8.69 -11.48 -12.37
CA ASP A 67 9.27 -11.25 -11.05
C ASP A 67 8.35 -10.39 -10.19
N GLY A 68 8.72 -10.11 -8.95
CA GLY A 68 8.01 -9.16 -8.12
C GLY A 68 8.85 -8.42 -7.10
N ILE A 69 8.29 -7.31 -6.63
CA ILE A 69 8.73 -6.51 -5.48
C ILE A 69 7.58 -6.39 -4.47
N PHE A 70 7.90 -6.25 -3.19
CA PHE A 70 6.92 -6.24 -2.10
C PHE A 70 7.34 -5.29 -0.98
N LEU A 71 6.38 -4.54 -0.47
CA LEU A 71 6.55 -3.73 0.72
C LEU A 71 5.41 -3.99 1.71
N ALA A 72 5.78 -4.43 2.91
CA ALA A 72 4.84 -4.58 4.00
C ALA A 72 4.41 -3.22 4.56
N LYS A 73 3.17 -3.16 5.04
CA LYS A 73 2.71 -2.05 5.88
C LYS A 73 3.45 -2.05 7.21
N ARG A 74 3.50 -0.91 7.89
CA ARG A 74 4.09 -0.83 9.22
C ARG A 74 3.14 -1.37 10.28
N ALA A 75 3.69 -1.99 11.33
CA ALA A 75 2.90 -2.57 12.40
C ALA A 75 2.18 -1.46 13.20
N VAL A 76 0.90 -1.67 13.46
CA VAL A 76 0.12 -0.83 14.38
C VAL A 76 0.10 -1.55 15.72
N ILE A 77 0.74 -0.96 16.73
CA ILE A 77 0.76 -1.46 18.10
C ILE A 77 -0.34 -0.74 18.87
N THR A 78 -1.15 -1.51 19.58
CA THR A 78 -2.20 -0.98 20.46
C THR A 78 -1.68 -0.96 21.89
N ASP A 79 -1.99 0.09 22.66
CA ASP A 79 -1.62 0.16 24.07
C ASP A 79 -2.32 -0.99 24.84
N PRO A 80 -1.58 -1.82 25.59
CA PRO A 80 -2.17 -2.92 26.35
C PRO A 80 -3.21 -2.47 27.38
N ASN A 81 -3.10 -1.24 27.89
CA ASN A 81 -3.98 -0.70 28.92
C ASN A 81 -5.11 0.17 28.32
N ASP A 82 -5.00 0.57 27.06
CA ASP A 82 -5.97 1.42 26.38
C ASP A 82 -6.07 1.06 24.89
N PRO A 83 -7.02 0.18 24.50
CA PRO A 83 -7.20 -0.24 23.13
C PRO A 83 -7.49 0.87 22.12
N THR A 84 -7.87 2.07 22.60
CA THR A 84 -8.14 3.23 21.75
C THR A 84 -6.87 3.97 21.34
N LYS A 85 -5.78 3.76 22.09
CA LYS A 85 -4.45 4.31 21.81
C LYS A 85 -3.65 3.36 20.95
N VAL A 86 -3.22 3.87 19.81
CA VAL A 86 -2.43 3.14 18.84
C VAL A 86 -1.19 3.92 18.48
N LYS A 87 -0.08 3.20 18.27
CA LYS A 87 1.18 3.73 17.81
C LYS A 87 1.67 2.88 16.65
N VAL A 88 2.14 3.52 15.58
CA VAL A 88 2.83 2.79 14.52
C VAL A 88 4.29 2.60 14.89
N ASP A 89 4.75 1.36 14.74
CA ASP A 89 6.16 1.01 14.81
C ASP A 89 6.76 1.19 13.41
N THR A 90 7.63 2.20 13.27
CA THR A 90 8.25 2.53 11.99
C THR A 90 9.30 1.52 11.56
N GLU A 91 9.80 0.67 12.45
CA GLU A 91 10.81 -0.34 12.15
C GLU A 91 10.21 -1.73 11.93
N LYS A 92 9.07 -2.01 12.58
CA LYS A 92 8.42 -3.31 12.49
C LYS A 92 7.40 -3.37 11.36
N GLU A 93 7.57 -4.37 10.50
CA GLU A 93 6.61 -4.70 9.44
C GLU A 93 5.40 -5.45 10.00
N LYS A 94 4.25 -5.20 9.38
CA LYS A 94 3.04 -5.98 9.50
C LYS A 94 3.12 -7.19 8.56
N GLY A 95 2.38 -8.25 8.87
CA GLY A 95 2.35 -9.45 8.03
C GLY A 95 1.70 -9.31 6.64
N GLU A 96 1.32 -8.11 6.18
CA GLU A 96 0.73 -7.86 4.86
C GLU A 96 1.13 -6.50 4.28
N GLY A 97 1.03 -6.36 2.95
CA GLY A 97 1.28 -5.11 2.26
C GLY A 97 0.92 -5.12 0.77
N CYS A 98 1.72 -4.40 -0.02
CA CYS A 98 1.51 -4.23 -1.46
C CYS A 98 2.61 -4.95 -2.25
N ALA A 99 2.23 -5.58 -3.36
CA ALA A 99 3.13 -6.23 -4.29
C ALA A 99 3.00 -5.64 -5.70
N ILE A 100 4.09 -5.63 -6.45
CA ILE A 100 4.10 -5.37 -7.89
C ILE A 100 4.82 -6.54 -8.55
N PHE A 101 4.14 -7.24 -9.46
CA PHE A 101 4.75 -8.24 -10.33
C PHE A 101 4.93 -7.68 -11.74
N TYR A 102 6.00 -8.07 -12.43
CA TYR A 102 6.32 -7.59 -13.77
C TYR A 102 6.90 -8.68 -14.66
N CYS A 103 6.55 -8.66 -15.95
CA CYS A 103 6.98 -9.63 -16.94
C CYS A 103 8.45 -9.44 -17.33
N ARG A 104 9.32 -10.38 -16.96
CA ARG A 104 10.77 -10.27 -17.17
C ARG A 104 11.20 -10.39 -18.63
N THR A 105 10.36 -10.91 -19.52
CA THR A 105 10.67 -10.95 -20.96
C THR A 105 10.64 -9.54 -21.56
N ARG A 106 9.81 -8.65 -21.01
CA ARG A 106 9.58 -7.31 -21.55
C ARG A 106 10.17 -6.20 -20.68
N PHE A 107 10.28 -6.40 -19.38
CA PHE A 107 10.73 -5.35 -18.46
C PHE A 107 11.91 -5.80 -17.61
N GLU A 108 12.84 -4.88 -17.41
CA GLU A 108 13.92 -4.96 -16.43
C GLU A 108 13.59 -4.02 -15.27
N LEU A 109 13.76 -4.48 -14.03
CA LEU A 109 13.69 -3.62 -12.85
C LEU A 109 15.04 -2.90 -12.69
N VAL A 110 15.04 -1.59 -12.90
CA VAL A 110 16.22 -0.72 -12.73
C VAL A 110 16.41 -0.34 -11.27
N SER A 111 15.32 -0.08 -10.55
CA SER A 111 15.37 0.27 -9.13
C SER A 111 14.06 -0.04 -8.43
N GLU A 112 14.16 -0.64 -7.25
CA GLU A 112 13.08 -0.74 -6.28
C GLU A 112 13.18 0.44 -5.30
N CYS A 113 12.07 1.13 -5.09
CA CYS A 113 11.97 2.27 -4.19
C CYS A 113 10.56 2.35 -3.58
N GLY A 114 10.34 3.29 -2.67
CA GLY A 114 9.02 3.46 -2.08
C GLY A 114 9.04 4.28 -0.80
N LEU A 115 7.87 4.36 -0.19
CA LEU A 115 7.65 5.00 1.11
C LEU A 115 7.16 3.94 2.11
N PRO A 116 7.99 3.55 3.09
CA PRO A 116 7.56 2.76 4.24
C PRO A 116 6.30 3.30 4.93
N SER A 117 6.18 4.63 4.99
CA SER A 117 5.02 5.35 5.47
C SER A 117 4.79 6.61 4.63
N ILE A 118 3.63 6.70 3.99
CA ILE A 118 3.26 7.84 3.15
C ILE A 118 3.14 9.11 4.02
N LEU A 119 2.52 9.03 5.19
CA LEU A 119 2.36 10.20 6.05
C LEU A 119 3.65 10.61 6.76
N HIS A 120 4.54 9.67 7.10
CA HIS A 120 5.86 10.04 7.63
C HIS A 120 6.68 10.81 6.58
N TYR A 121 6.61 10.43 5.30
CA TYR A 121 7.23 11.26 4.26
C TYR A 121 6.57 12.64 4.17
N ALA A 122 5.23 12.71 4.27
CA ALA A 122 4.48 13.96 4.23
C ALA A 122 4.92 14.94 5.35
N SER A 123 5.20 14.44 6.57
CA SER A 123 5.64 15.29 7.69
C SER A 123 7.01 15.92 7.47
N ASN A 124 7.82 15.37 6.55
CA ASN A 124 9.14 15.88 6.21
C ASN A 124 9.14 16.84 5.00
N VAL A 125 7.99 17.09 4.37
CA VAL A 125 7.85 17.99 3.22
C VAL A 125 7.07 19.25 3.64
N PRO A 126 7.64 20.48 3.58
CA PRO A 126 7.08 21.66 4.23
C PRO A 126 5.61 21.99 3.91
N PHE A 127 5.20 21.87 2.65
CA PHE A 127 3.82 22.16 2.28
C PHE A 127 2.85 21.04 2.66
N LEU A 128 3.32 19.77 2.69
CA LEU A 128 2.51 18.62 3.09
C LEU A 128 2.39 18.53 4.62
N SER A 129 3.45 18.86 5.35
CA SER A 129 3.44 18.93 6.81
C SER A 129 2.51 20.03 7.30
N THR A 130 2.50 21.20 6.64
CA THR A 130 1.52 22.26 6.89
C THR A 130 0.08 21.76 6.67
N MET A 131 -0.19 21.01 5.61
CA MET A 131 -1.52 20.42 5.38
C MET A 131 -1.93 19.44 6.47
N LEU A 132 -0.99 18.61 6.93
CA LEU A 132 -1.23 17.65 8.02
C LEU A 132 -1.51 18.36 9.34
N ASN A 133 -0.73 19.40 9.67
CA ASN A 133 -0.92 20.19 10.88
C ASN A 133 -2.24 20.97 10.87
N ASN A 134 -2.61 21.56 9.73
CA ASN A 134 -3.89 22.27 9.60
C ASN A 134 -5.08 21.33 9.83
N PHE A 135 -5.00 20.10 9.32
CA PHE A 135 -6.03 19.08 9.56
C PHE A 135 -6.18 18.76 11.07
N ASN A 136 -5.06 18.68 11.80
CA ASN A 136 -5.08 18.46 13.25
C ASN A 136 -5.68 19.65 13.99
N SER A 137 -5.34 20.88 13.60
CA SER A 137 -5.83 22.09 14.27
C SER A 137 -7.32 22.35 14.03
N THR A 138 -7.81 22.19 12.79
CA THR A 138 -9.24 22.43 12.45
C THR A 138 -10.18 21.46 13.16
N THR A 139 -9.72 20.23 13.42
CA THR A 139 -10.50 19.22 14.15
C THR A 139 -10.52 19.47 15.66
N LEU A 140 -9.46 20.06 16.23
CA LEU A 140 -9.42 20.47 17.64
C LEU A 140 -10.27 21.73 17.92
N SER A 141 -10.42 22.64 16.95
CA SER A 141 -11.20 23.88 17.11
C SER A 141 -12.72 23.73 16.93
N HIS A 142 -13.19 22.65 16.31
CA HIS A 142 -14.63 22.37 16.13
C HIS A 142 -15.14 21.31 17.11
N GLY A 143 -14.73 21.41 18.38
CA GLY A 143 -15.47 20.78 19.45
C GLY A 143 -16.89 21.35 19.52
N SER A 144 -17.90 20.48 19.42
CA SER A 144 -19.26 20.67 19.97
C SER A 144 -20.42 21.14 19.08
N THR A 145 -20.39 21.16 17.74
CA THR A 145 -21.65 21.24 16.96
C THR A 145 -21.54 20.62 15.56
N GLY A 146 -22.13 19.44 15.37
CA GLY A 146 -22.34 18.84 14.04
C GLY A 146 -21.79 17.41 13.91
N HIS A 147 -22.69 16.45 13.82
CA HIS A 147 -22.43 15.02 13.66
C HIS A 147 -21.38 14.67 12.58
N SER A 148 -20.41 13.80 12.94
CA SER A 148 -19.90 12.64 12.14
C SER A 148 -18.37 12.47 12.12
N PHE A 149 -17.82 11.87 13.17
CA PHE A 149 -16.69 10.92 13.08
C PHE A 149 -17.03 9.78 14.04
N GLY A 150 -17.18 8.55 13.55
CA GLY A 150 -17.55 7.41 14.39
C GLY A 150 -16.44 7.12 15.41
N GLU A 151 -16.79 7.16 16.70
CA GLU A 151 -16.12 6.70 17.93
C GLU A 151 -14.59 6.91 18.15
N GLU A 152 -13.76 7.11 17.12
CA GLU A 152 -12.31 7.30 17.22
C GLU A 152 -11.92 8.77 16.98
N ASN A 153 -11.00 9.30 17.79
CA ASN A 153 -10.46 10.65 17.62
C ASN A 153 -9.58 10.73 16.35
N THR A 154 -9.56 11.90 15.70
CA THR A 154 -8.65 12.28 14.60
C THR A 154 -7.21 11.81 14.80
N GLU A 155 -6.67 11.96 16.01
CA GLU A 155 -5.30 11.51 16.33
C GLU A 155 -5.12 10.00 16.08
N THR A 156 -6.08 9.19 16.50
CA THR A 156 -6.07 7.73 16.27
C THR A 156 -6.09 7.40 14.78
N HIS A 157 -6.88 8.13 13.98
CA HIS A 157 -6.89 7.94 12.53
C HIS A 157 -5.54 8.28 11.89
N ILE A 158 -4.88 9.35 12.33
CA ILE A 158 -3.55 9.74 11.86
C ILE A 158 -2.54 8.67 12.23
N GLN A 159 -2.51 8.24 13.48
CA GLN A 159 -1.62 7.19 13.96
C GLN A 159 -1.79 5.90 13.14
N LYS A 160 -3.03 5.42 12.94
CA LYS A 160 -3.27 4.22 12.11
C LYS A 160 -2.83 4.42 10.65
N SER A 161 -3.03 5.60 10.09
CA SER A 161 -2.71 5.89 8.70
C SER A 161 -1.21 6.01 8.40
N LEU A 162 -0.36 6.20 9.43
CA LEU A 162 1.10 6.10 9.31
C LEU A 162 1.55 4.70 8.87
N SER A 163 0.70 3.66 9.01
CA SER A 163 1.05 2.32 8.55
C SER A 163 1.02 2.12 7.03
N GLN A 164 0.38 3.03 6.29
CA GLN A 164 0.17 2.86 4.85
C GLN A 164 1.42 3.20 4.06
N CYS A 165 1.83 2.28 3.19
CA CYS A 165 3.04 2.36 2.40
C CYS A 165 2.76 2.59 0.90
N LEU A 166 3.81 2.96 0.17
CA LEU A 166 3.87 3.03 -1.30
C LEU A 166 5.05 2.18 -1.75
N ILE A 167 4.82 1.19 -2.61
CA ILE A 167 5.89 0.47 -3.30
C ILE A 167 5.99 0.99 -4.73
N SER A 168 7.20 1.19 -5.22
CA SER A 168 7.49 1.73 -6.54
C SER A 168 8.64 0.95 -7.18
N GLY A 169 8.48 0.61 -8.46
CA GLY A 169 9.58 0.10 -9.28
C GLY A 169 9.80 1.01 -10.48
N VAL A 170 11.08 1.26 -10.78
CA VAL A 170 11.50 1.90 -12.03
C VAL A 170 11.90 0.80 -12.98
N PHE A 171 11.23 0.74 -14.13
CA PHE A 171 11.36 -0.32 -15.11
C PHE A 171 11.87 0.23 -16.42
N ARG A 172 12.69 -0.56 -17.11
CA ARG A 172 13.10 -0.31 -18.49
C ARG A 172 12.46 -1.37 -19.37
N GLU A 173 11.79 -0.95 -20.45
CA GLU A 173 11.35 -1.90 -21.47
C GLU A 173 12.58 -2.48 -22.19
N LYS A 174 12.59 -3.79 -22.40
CA LYS A 174 13.64 -4.49 -23.13
C LYS A 174 13.36 -4.33 -24.62
N SER A 175 13.91 -3.28 -25.22
CA SER A 175 13.91 -3.09 -26.67
C SER A 175 15.25 -3.47 -27.30
N THR A 176 15.24 -3.77 -28.60
CA THR A 176 16.43 -3.85 -29.44
C THR A 176 16.98 -2.48 -29.84
N THR A 177 16.27 -1.38 -29.56
CA THR A 177 16.71 -0.01 -29.86
C THR A 177 17.33 0.68 -28.64
N SER A 178 18.38 1.46 -28.88
CA SER A 178 19.30 1.99 -27.86
C SER A 178 18.72 3.02 -26.88
N GLN A 179 17.43 3.33 -26.92
CA GLN A 179 16.77 4.27 -26.00
C GLN A 179 15.35 3.80 -25.65
N SER A 180 15.24 2.86 -24.72
CA SER A 180 13.94 2.46 -24.16
C SER A 180 13.53 3.41 -23.03
N PRO A 181 12.31 3.96 -23.05
CA PRO A 181 11.84 4.86 -21.98
C PRO A 181 11.76 4.12 -20.64
N LEU A 182 11.99 4.87 -19.56
CA LEU A 182 11.76 4.38 -18.21
C LEU A 182 10.28 4.52 -17.84
N LEU A 183 9.74 3.49 -17.20
CA LEU A 183 8.39 3.44 -16.66
C LEU A 183 8.44 3.32 -15.14
N ILE A 184 7.74 4.21 -14.43
CA ILE A 184 7.57 4.08 -12.99
C ILE A 184 6.21 3.44 -12.73
N VAL A 185 6.20 2.24 -12.15
CA VAL A 185 4.98 1.58 -11.69
C VAL A 185 4.94 1.65 -10.18
N SER A 186 3.82 2.10 -9.62
CA SER A 186 3.67 2.28 -8.18
C SER A 186 2.34 1.74 -7.69
N ASN A 187 2.33 1.25 -6.46
CA ASN A 187 1.18 0.63 -5.84
C ASN A 187 1.10 1.05 -4.36
N ALA A 188 -0.09 1.44 -3.93
CA ALA A 188 -0.38 1.84 -2.56
C ALA A 188 -1.78 1.38 -2.17
N HIS A 189 -1.97 1.22 -0.86
CA HIS A 189 -3.28 0.98 -0.26
C HIS A 189 -3.54 2.09 0.77
N PHE A 190 -4.40 3.04 0.44
CA PHE A 190 -4.69 4.20 1.31
C PHE A 190 -5.49 3.83 2.56
N TYR A 191 -5.59 4.80 3.47
CA TYR A 191 -6.31 4.60 4.72
C TYR A 191 -7.82 4.40 4.49
N PHE A 192 -8.34 3.32 5.05
CA PHE A 192 -9.66 2.78 4.71
C PHE A 192 -10.84 3.54 5.32
N HIS A 193 -10.64 4.24 6.45
CA HIS A 193 -11.76 4.72 7.26
C HIS A 193 -12.66 5.68 6.48
N PRO A 194 -13.99 5.47 6.40
CA PRO A 194 -14.86 6.22 5.49
C PRO A 194 -14.76 7.74 5.65
N SER A 195 -14.75 8.24 6.89
CA SER A 195 -14.68 9.67 7.20
C SER A 195 -13.28 10.28 7.04
N ALA A 196 -12.24 9.46 6.84
CA ALA A 196 -10.86 9.94 6.73
C ALA A 196 -10.49 10.45 5.32
N SER A 197 -11.42 11.12 4.65
CA SER A 197 -11.19 11.74 3.33
C SER A 197 -10.01 12.72 3.35
N PRO A 198 -9.85 13.61 4.35
CA PRO A 198 -8.70 14.52 4.41
C PRO A 198 -7.35 13.79 4.48
N ILE A 199 -7.27 12.69 5.24
CA ILE A 199 -6.07 11.85 5.32
C ILE A 199 -5.75 11.27 3.93
N ARG A 200 -6.74 10.73 3.22
CA ARG A 200 -6.54 10.20 1.86
C ARG A 200 -6.11 11.28 0.86
N ILE A 201 -6.60 12.52 0.99
CA ILE A 201 -6.15 13.64 0.16
C ILE A 201 -4.67 13.95 0.39
N ILE A 202 -4.24 13.98 1.65
CA ILE A 202 -2.83 14.18 2.00
C ILE A 202 -2.00 13.02 1.44
N GLN A 203 -2.44 11.76 1.63
CA GLN A 203 -1.76 10.58 1.07
C GLN A 203 -1.61 10.67 -0.46
N ALA A 204 -2.67 11.02 -1.18
CA ALA A 204 -2.65 11.16 -2.63
C ALA A 204 -1.70 12.29 -3.09
N ARG A 205 -1.73 13.45 -2.43
CA ARG A 205 -0.81 14.56 -2.72
C ARG A 205 0.64 14.17 -2.45
N THR A 206 0.89 13.43 -1.37
CA THR A 206 2.22 12.94 -1.04
C THR A 206 2.75 11.96 -2.09
N VAL A 207 1.94 10.97 -2.49
CA VAL A 207 2.31 10.03 -3.56
C VAL A 207 2.63 10.79 -4.85
N ARG A 208 1.78 11.72 -5.27
CA ARG A 208 2.03 12.54 -6.45
C ARG A 208 3.34 13.33 -6.33
N HIS A 209 3.60 13.95 -5.18
CA HIS A 209 4.83 14.71 -4.96
C HIS A 209 6.07 13.82 -5.05
N TYR A 210 6.06 12.67 -4.38
CA TYR A 210 7.15 11.71 -4.37
C TYR A 210 7.45 11.18 -5.78
N LEU A 211 6.42 10.71 -6.50
CA LEU A 211 6.57 10.17 -7.85
C LEU A 211 7.03 11.23 -8.85
N SER A 212 6.57 12.48 -8.71
CA SER A 212 7.04 13.59 -9.53
C SER A 212 8.53 13.88 -9.30
N LYS A 213 8.99 13.90 -8.03
CA LYS A 213 10.41 14.02 -7.71
C LYS A 213 11.24 12.85 -8.25
N LEU A 214 10.74 11.62 -8.10
CA LEU A 214 11.40 10.43 -8.62
C LEU A 214 11.58 10.50 -10.14
N ALA A 215 10.51 10.81 -10.87
CA ALA A 215 10.52 10.96 -12.33
C ALA A 215 11.49 12.06 -12.79
N MET A 216 11.51 13.21 -12.10
CA MET A 216 12.45 14.29 -12.39
C MET A 216 13.92 13.87 -12.16
N GLY A 217 14.18 13.10 -11.10
CA GLY A 217 15.52 12.58 -10.82
C GLY A 217 16.06 11.72 -11.96
N TYR A 218 15.29 10.73 -12.41
CA TYR A 218 15.70 9.86 -13.54
C TYR A 218 15.85 10.64 -14.85
N ARG A 219 14.98 11.61 -15.11
CA ARG A 219 15.09 12.45 -16.32
C ARG A 219 16.36 13.30 -16.35
N GLN A 220 16.90 13.68 -15.19
CA GLN A 220 18.16 14.43 -15.12
C GLN A 220 19.37 13.50 -15.29
N SER A 221 19.33 12.30 -14.70
CA SER A 221 20.39 11.29 -14.85
C SER A 221 20.53 10.78 -16.29
N ASP A 222 19.43 10.64 -17.04
CA ASP A 222 19.47 10.20 -18.45
C ASP A 222 20.08 11.25 -19.41
N LYS A 223 20.31 12.49 -18.96
CA LYS A 223 20.91 13.58 -19.77
C LYS A 223 22.41 13.75 -19.57
N GLN A 224 23.01 13.07 -18.60
CA GLN A 224 24.46 13.07 -18.33
C GLN A 224 25.10 11.86 -19.00
#